data_AF-A0A8F4FXB4-F1
#
_entry.id   AF-A0A8F4FXB4-F1
#
_cell.length_a   1.000
_cell.length_b   1.000
_cell.length_c   1.000
_cell.angle_alpha   90.00
_cell.angle_beta   90.00
_cell.angle_gamma   90.00
#
_symmetry.space_group_name_H-M   'P 1'
#
loop_
_entity.id
_entity.type
_entity.pdbx_description
1 polymer ?
#
loop_
_entity_poly.entity_id
_entity_poly.type
_entity_poly.pdbx_seq_one_letter_code
_entity_poly.pdbx_strand_id
1 'polypeptide(L)'
;MLLAFEESPSQITRNLRSVGLDLQPAIDAGTLVVDAGRPAQFGLESHLLRLYQHMEELQPTVVVIDPITDFKSQGSSLDIKAMLMRMVDLLKRRGVTALFTSISIDGADEETAVSSLIDTWIQLRATEVDGRRGHGLYVLKARGMAHSHDVRALTITDHGVELGGLVPHADPEEDPRG
;
A
#
# COMPACT_ATOMS: atom_id res chain seq x y z
N MET A 1 7.53 5.45 9.92
CA MET A 1 6.74 4.55 10.79
C MET A 1 5.92 3.61 9.90
N LEU A 2 5.76 2.35 10.32
CA LEU A 2 4.93 1.34 9.66
C LEU A 2 3.83 0.86 10.62
N LEU A 3 2.56 1.03 10.24
CA LEU A 3 1.40 0.42 10.87
C LEU A 3 1.06 -0.87 10.11
N ALA A 4 1.24 -2.02 10.74
CA ALA A 4 1.04 -3.34 10.13
C ALA A 4 -0.16 -4.07 10.75
N PHE A 5 -1.06 -4.54 9.90
CA PHE A 5 -2.31 -5.19 10.31
C PHE A 5 -2.31 -6.71 10.05
N GLU A 6 -1.47 -7.19 9.13
CA GLU A 6 -1.40 -8.61 8.77
C GLU A 6 -0.24 -9.39 9.39
N GLU A 7 0.92 -8.76 9.52
CA GLU A 7 2.17 -9.45 9.86
C GLU A 7 2.78 -8.92 11.16
N SER A 8 3.47 -9.79 11.89
CA SER A 8 4.23 -9.36 13.08
C SER A 8 5.50 -8.62 12.67
N PRO A 9 6.08 -7.77 13.54
CA PRO A 9 7.31 -7.05 13.20
C PRO A 9 8.47 -7.99 12.82
N SER A 10 8.60 -9.14 13.51
CA SER A 10 9.63 -10.13 13.21
C SER A 10 9.43 -10.81 11.85
N GLN A 11 8.18 -11.04 11.47
CA GLN A 11 7.84 -11.61 10.16
C GLN A 11 8.13 -10.60 9.03
N ILE A 12 7.77 -9.33 9.20
CA ILE A 12 8.06 -8.25 8.25
C ILE A 12 9.57 -8.12 8.03
N THR A 13 10.34 -7.97 9.11
CA THR A 13 11.80 -7.83 9.02
C THR A 13 12.45 -9.03 8.34
N ARG A 14 11.97 -10.25 8.64
CA ARG A 14 12.47 -11.48 8.00
C ARG A 14 12.17 -11.51 6.50
N ASN A 15 10.92 -11.24 6.12
CA ASN A 15 10.48 -11.32 4.74
C ASN A 15 11.19 -10.26 3.88
N LEU A 16 11.28 -9.02 4.36
CA LEU A 16 11.97 -7.95 3.64
C LEU A 16 13.48 -8.21 3.51
N ARG A 17 14.10 -8.82 4.53
CA ARG A 17 15.51 -9.23 4.42
C ARG A 17 15.75 -10.26 3.32
N SER A 18 14.80 -11.17 3.05
CA SER A 18 14.94 -12.15 1.96
C SER A 18 14.92 -11.55 0.55
N VAL A 19 14.48 -10.29 0.44
CA VAL A 19 14.46 -9.52 -0.81
C VAL A 19 15.47 -8.35 -0.78
N GLY A 20 16.49 -8.45 0.07
CA GLY A 20 17.59 -7.48 0.13
C GLY A 20 17.31 -6.21 0.94
N LEU A 21 16.18 -6.13 1.64
CA LEU A 21 15.80 -4.97 2.45
C LEU A 21 15.96 -5.27 3.95
N ASP A 22 17.09 -4.89 4.55
CA ASP A 22 17.32 -5.06 5.99
C ASP A 22 16.81 -3.85 6.80
N LEU A 23 15.68 -4.05 7.49
CA LEU A 23 15.06 -3.02 8.33
C LEU A 23 15.68 -2.91 9.74
N GLN A 24 16.41 -3.93 10.18
CA GLN A 24 16.91 -4.01 11.56
C GLN A 24 17.75 -2.79 11.97
N PRO A 25 18.68 -2.26 11.15
CA PRO A 25 19.45 -1.09 11.53
C PRO A 25 18.60 0.15 11.80
N ALA A 26 17.53 0.35 11.03
CA ALA A 26 16.63 1.50 11.22
C ALA A 26 15.75 1.34 12.47
N ILE A 27 15.36 0.11 12.79
CA ILE A 27 14.62 -0.21 14.01
C ILE A 27 15.51 0.02 15.24
N ASP A 28 16.75 -0.50 15.22
CA ASP A 28 17.71 -0.37 16.32
C ASP A 28 18.10 1.10 16.56
N ALA A 29 18.17 1.89 15.49
CA ALA A 29 18.42 3.33 15.57
C ALA A 29 17.18 4.16 15.99
N GLY A 30 16.00 3.54 16.10
CA GLY A 30 14.75 4.23 16.41
C GLY A 30 14.21 5.13 15.28
N THR A 31 14.80 5.07 14.09
CA THR A 31 14.35 5.85 12.92
C THR A 31 13.19 5.17 12.18
N LEU A 32 12.97 3.87 12.44
CA LEU A 32 11.80 3.12 12.01
C LEU A 32 11.10 2.48 13.22
N VAL A 33 9.87 2.90 13.48
CA VAL A 33 8.94 2.19 14.37
C VAL A 33 7.99 1.35 13.53
N VAL A 34 7.91 0.05 13.86
CA VAL A 34 6.93 -0.89 13.33
C VAL A 34 5.91 -1.19 14.43
N ASP A 35 4.70 -0.68 14.28
CA ASP A 35 3.59 -0.97 15.17
C ASP A 35 2.64 -1.96 14.51
N ALA A 36 2.61 -3.19 15.03
CA ALA A 36 1.77 -4.25 14.52
C ALA A 36 0.57 -4.50 15.45
N GLY A 37 -0.63 -4.55 14.91
CA GLY A 37 -1.82 -4.91 15.67
C GLY A 37 -2.94 -5.36 14.75
N ARG A 38 -3.61 -6.46 15.07
CA ARG A 38 -4.70 -6.98 14.22
C ARG A 38 -5.88 -6.00 14.26
N PRO A 39 -6.56 -5.73 13.13
CA PRO A 39 -7.71 -4.84 13.14
C PRO A 39 -8.80 -5.28 14.10
N ALA A 40 -9.05 -6.59 14.20
CA ALA A 40 -10.01 -7.18 15.13
C ALA A 40 -9.69 -7.00 16.63
N GLN A 41 -8.46 -6.60 16.99
CA GLN A 41 -8.12 -6.36 18.40
C GLN A 41 -8.74 -5.07 18.94
N PHE A 42 -9.09 -4.12 18.07
CA PHE A 42 -9.57 -2.80 18.48
C PHE A 42 -10.69 -2.30 17.58
N GLY A 43 -11.55 -1.43 18.10
CA GLY A 43 -12.54 -0.74 17.25
C GLY A 43 -11.85 0.17 16.24
N LEU A 44 -12.54 0.49 15.12
CA LEU A 44 -12.04 1.42 14.09
C LEU A 44 -11.48 2.72 14.69
N GLU A 45 -12.21 3.35 15.61
CA GLU A 45 -11.78 4.58 16.28
C GLU A 45 -10.49 4.43 17.09
N SER A 46 -10.24 3.25 17.66
CA SER A 46 -9.02 2.99 18.43
C SER A 46 -7.78 2.98 17.53
N HIS A 47 -7.89 2.50 16.29
CA HIS A 47 -6.78 2.56 15.31
C HIS A 47 -6.44 3.99 14.94
N LEU A 48 -7.47 4.83 14.76
CA LEU A 48 -7.26 6.26 14.54
C LEU A 48 -6.61 6.94 15.77
N LEU A 49 -7.08 6.64 16.99
CA LEU A 49 -6.49 7.17 18.22
C LEU A 49 -5.01 6.76 18.37
N ARG A 50 -4.67 5.51 18.04
CA ARG A 50 -3.27 5.04 18.04
C ARG A 50 -2.43 5.84 17.06
N LEU A 51 -2.93 6.09 15.85
CA LEU A 51 -2.23 6.95 14.90
C LEU A 51 -2.01 8.36 15.48
N TYR A 52 -3.01 8.96 16.15
CA TYR A 52 -2.84 10.25 16.83
C TYR A 52 -1.73 10.21 17.89
N GLN A 53 -1.70 9.17 18.73
CA GLN A 53 -0.67 9.02 19.77
C GLN A 53 0.73 8.94 19.17
N HIS A 54 0.91 8.08 18.16
CA HIS A 54 2.18 7.95 17.46
C HIS A 54 2.60 9.23 16.74
N MET A 55 1.65 9.98 16.19
CA MET A 55 1.92 11.27 15.55
C MET A 55 2.45 12.32 16.53
N GLU A 56 1.98 12.32 17.78
CA GLU A 56 2.49 13.22 18.82
C GLU A 56 3.82 12.75 19.41
N GLU A 57 3.98 11.45 19.62
CA GLU A 57 5.16 10.88 20.27
C GLU A 57 6.37 10.80 19.33
N LEU A 58 6.16 10.38 18.09
CA LEU A 58 7.24 10.05 17.14
C LEU A 58 7.48 11.14 16.11
N GLN A 59 6.49 11.99 15.84
CA GLN A 59 6.52 13.03 14.80
C GLN A 59 7.10 12.53 13.46
N PRO A 60 6.59 11.42 12.90
CA PRO A 60 7.20 10.77 11.74
C PRO A 60 7.07 11.64 10.49
N THR A 61 8.07 11.59 9.61
CA THR A 61 8.00 12.24 8.28
C THR A 61 7.30 11.38 7.24
N VAL A 62 7.28 10.05 7.45
CA VAL A 62 6.64 9.05 6.59
C VAL A 62 5.87 8.03 7.42
N VAL A 63 4.64 7.74 7.01
CA VAL A 63 3.79 6.69 7.59
C VAL A 63 3.34 5.73 6.50
N VAL A 64 3.55 4.44 6.72
CA VAL A 64 3.04 3.35 5.88
C VAL A 64 1.94 2.62 6.65
N ILE A 65 0.81 2.35 5.99
CA ILE A 65 -0.38 1.71 6.59
C ILE A 65 -0.71 0.47 5.74
N ASP A 66 -0.54 -0.71 6.32
CA ASP A 66 -0.44 -1.96 5.56
C ASP A 66 -1.21 -3.16 6.16
N PRO A 67 -2.25 -3.69 5.49
CA PRO A 67 -3.09 -3.06 4.48
C PRO A 67 -4.37 -2.45 5.07
N ILE A 68 -4.95 -1.48 4.36
CA ILE A 68 -6.25 -0.89 4.77
C ILE A 68 -7.43 -1.83 4.55
N THR A 69 -7.25 -2.87 3.73
CA THR A 69 -8.30 -3.82 3.38
C THR A 69 -8.74 -4.66 4.57
N ASP A 70 -7.88 -4.85 5.56
CA ASP A 70 -8.23 -5.61 6.76
C ASP A 70 -9.33 -4.96 7.59
N PHE A 71 -9.50 -3.63 7.46
CA PHE A 71 -10.59 -2.91 8.13
C PHE A 71 -11.98 -3.27 7.62
N LYS A 72 -12.10 -3.90 6.43
CA LYS A 72 -13.39 -4.32 5.85
C LYS A 72 -14.22 -5.20 6.78
N SER A 73 -13.56 -6.01 7.59
CA SER A 73 -14.22 -6.91 8.54
C SER A 73 -14.67 -6.22 9.84
N GLN A 74 -14.37 -4.93 10.03
CA GLN A 74 -14.47 -4.23 11.31
C GLN A 74 -15.62 -3.20 11.38
N GLY A 75 -16.32 -2.93 10.28
CA GLY A 75 -17.42 -1.96 10.26
C GLY A 75 -18.07 -1.82 8.89
N SER A 76 -18.99 -0.86 8.77
CA SER A 76 -19.60 -0.57 7.46
C SER A 76 -18.60 0.13 6.54
N SER A 77 -18.80 0.03 5.22
CA SER A 77 -17.97 0.74 4.24
C SER A 77 -17.97 2.26 4.46
N LEU A 78 -19.06 2.82 5.01
CA LEU A 78 -19.15 4.24 5.34
C LEU A 78 -18.26 4.60 6.54
N ASP A 79 -18.29 3.78 7.60
CA ASP A 79 -17.48 4.00 8.81
C ASP A 79 -15.99 3.89 8.50
N ILE A 80 -15.61 2.87 7.72
CA ILE A 80 -14.23 2.67 7.27
C ILE A 80 -13.76 3.87 6.43
N LYS A 81 -14.60 4.32 5.48
CA LYS A 81 -14.28 5.50 4.67
C LYS A 81 -14.12 6.75 5.52
N ALA A 82 -14.99 6.96 6.51
CA ALA A 82 -14.90 8.10 7.42
C ALA A 82 -13.62 8.06 8.27
N MET A 83 -13.25 6.89 8.79
CA MET A 83 -12.00 6.69 9.52
C MET A 83 -10.78 6.97 8.64
N LEU A 84 -10.71 6.38 7.44
CA LEU A 84 -9.61 6.59 6.50
C LEU A 84 -9.48 8.05 6.08
N MET A 85 -10.61 8.74 5.84
CA MET A 85 -10.60 10.19 5.57
C MET A 85 -9.95 10.98 6.71
N ARG A 86 -10.29 10.65 7.97
CA ARG A 86 -9.70 11.30 9.15
C ARG A 86 -8.21 11.00 9.30
N MET A 87 -7.76 9.77 8.99
CA MET A 87 -6.34 9.42 8.96
C MET A 87 -5.59 10.23 7.90
N VAL A 88 -6.12 10.29 6.68
CA VAL A 88 -5.53 11.07 5.58
C VAL A 88 -5.46 12.56 5.94
N ASP A 89 -6.53 13.13 6.48
CA ASP A 89 -6.57 14.54 6.89
C ASP A 89 -5.56 14.85 7.98
N LEU A 90 -5.43 13.97 8.98
CA LEU A 90 -4.44 14.10 10.04
C LEU A 90 -3.01 14.15 9.46
N LEU A 91 -2.67 13.17 8.62
CA LEU A 91 -1.33 13.05 8.03
C LEU A 91 -1.02 14.25 7.13
N LYS A 92 -1.97 14.67 6.28
CA LYS A 92 -1.84 15.84 5.40
C LYS A 92 -1.63 17.13 6.19
N ARG A 93 -2.43 17.37 7.24
CA ARG A 93 -2.32 18.58 8.08
C ARG A 93 -0.97 18.68 8.80
N ARG A 94 -0.34 17.54 9.08
CA ARG A 94 0.99 17.44 9.69
C ARG A 94 2.14 17.43 8.68
N GLY A 95 1.86 17.50 7.38
CA GLY A 95 2.88 17.48 6.32
C GLY A 95 3.58 16.12 6.20
N VAL A 96 2.93 15.04 6.62
CA VAL A 96 3.50 13.67 6.60
C VAL A 96 3.18 13.00 5.28
N THR A 97 4.18 12.36 4.68
CA THR A 97 3.97 11.52 3.51
C THR A 97 3.36 10.18 3.94
N ALA A 98 2.20 9.84 3.39
CA ALA A 98 1.47 8.64 3.74
C ALA A 98 1.38 7.67 2.56
N LEU A 99 1.71 6.40 2.80
CA LEU A 99 1.51 5.30 1.87
C LEU A 99 0.50 4.31 2.47
N PHE A 100 -0.56 4.03 1.75
CA PHE A 100 -1.58 3.05 2.12
C PHE A 100 -1.51 1.91 1.12
N THR A 101 -1.46 0.67 1.59
CA THR A 101 -1.58 -0.51 0.72
C THR A 101 -3.01 -1.05 0.78
N SER A 102 -3.47 -1.61 -0.33
CA SER A 102 -4.80 -2.22 -0.47
C SER A 102 -4.65 -3.48 -1.31
N ILE A 103 -5.26 -4.58 -0.89
CA ILE A 103 -5.23 -5.86 -1.60
C ILE A 103 -6.57 -6.07 -2.30
N SER A 104 -6.56 -6.01 -3.63
CA SER A 104 -7.74 -6.28 -4.46
C SER A 104 -7.49 -7.51 -5.34
N ILE A 105 -8.46 -8.43 -5.37
CA ILE A 105 -8.37 -9.68 -6.16
C ILE A 105 -8.76 -9.44 -7.63
N ASP A 106 -9.72 -8.52 -7.88
CA ASP A 106 -10.28 -8.28 -9.22
C ASP A 106 -10.27 -6.79 -9.65
N GLY A 107 -9.56 -5.92 -8.93
CA GLY A 107 -9.42 -4.49 -9.24
C GLY A 107 -10.65 -3.61 -8.98
N ALA A 108 -11.87 -4.13 -9.14
CA ALA A 108 -13.08 -3.30 -9.29
C ALA A 108 -13.71 -2.75 -7.99
N ASP A 109 -13.69 -3.48 -6.88
CA ASP A 109 -14.56 -3.15 -5.72
C ASP A 109 -13.94 -2.18 -4.69
N GLU A 110 -12.61 -2.08 -4.62
CA GLU A 110 -11.92 -1.23 -3.63
C GLU A 110 -11.57 0.16 -4.18
N GLU A 111 -11.54 0.30 -5.50
CA GLU A 111 -11.05 1.47 -6.21
C GLU A 111 -11.85 2.72 -5.89
N THR A 112 -13.17 2.62 -5.70
CA THR A 112 -14.02 3.83 -5.70
C THR A 112 -14.03 4.56 -4.35
N ALA A 113 -14.00 3.86 -3.23
CA ALA A 113 -14.17 4.49 -1.91
C ALA A 113 -12.91 5.26 -1.48
N VAL A 114 -11.72 4.69 -1.72
CA VAL A 114 -10.44 5.22 -1.25
C VAL A 114 -9.77 6.12 -2.30
N SER A 115 -9.96 5.88 -3.60
CA SER A 115 -9.28 6.67 -4.65
C SER A 115 -9.58 8.17 -4.61
N SER A 116 -10.75 8.55 -4.09
CA SER A 116 -11.13 9.94 -3.91
C SER A 116 -10.30 10.66 -2.83
N LEU A 117 -9.87 9.92 -1.80
CA LEU A 117 -9.12 10.42 -0.64
C LEU A 117 -7.63 10.61 -0.95
N ILE A 118 -7.08 9.76 -1.82
CA ILE A 118 -5.64 9.72 -2.11
C ILE A 118 -5.28 10.62 -3.30
N ASP A 119 -4.09 11.21 -3.25
CA ASP A 119 -3.56 12.09 -4.31
C ASP A 119 -2.90 11.29 -5.44
N THR A 120 -2.17 10.23 -5.09
CA THR A 120 -1.45 9.35 -6.03
C THR A 120 -1.87 7.88 -5.85
N TRP A 121 -2.27 7.23 -6.95
CA TRP A 121 -2.67 5.82 -6.96
C TRP A 121 -1.69 5.01 -7.82
N ILE A 122 -0.99 4.08 -7.19
CA ILE A 122 -0.06 3.15 -7.83
C ILE A 122 -0.71 1.78 -7.81
N GLN A 123 -0.86 1.17 -8.99
CA GLN A 123 -1.47 -0.14 -9.13
C GLN A 123 -0.39 -1.17 -9.48
N LEU A 124 -0.37 -2.28 -8.73
CA LEU A 124 0.29 -3.52 -9.12
C LEU A 124 -0.77 -4.47 -9.67
N ARG A 125 -0.56 -5.02 -10.86
CA ARG A 125 -1.45 -6.02 -11.46
C ARG A 125 -0.68 -7.25 -11.90
N ALA A 126 -1.28 -8.43 -11.75
CA ALA A 126 -0.74 -9.63 -12.36
C ALA A 126 -0.79 -9.48 -13.89
N THR A 127 0.28 -9.91 -14.55
CA THR A 127 0.41 -9.89 -16.01
C THR A 127 0.83 -11.27 -16.48
N GLU A 128 0.30 -11.71 -17.61
CA GLU A 128 0.73 -12.95 -18.27
C GLU A 128 1.16 -12.63 -19.69
N VAL A 129 2.43 -12.92 -20.00
CA VAL A 129 3.01 -12.71 -21.33
C VAL A 129 3.71 -14.01 -21.73
N ASP A 130 3.34 -14.58 -22.87
CA ASP A 130 3.89 -15.84 -23.38
C ASP A 130 3.85 -17.00 -22.34
N GLY A 131 2.74 -17.09 -21.58
CA GLY A 131 2.55 -18.10 -20.53
C GLY A 131 3.41 -17.87 -19.27
N ARG A 132 4.13 -16.74 -19.19
CA ARG A 132 4.90 -16.35 -18.01
C ARG A 132 4.11 -15.34 -17.19
N ARG A 133 3.85 -15.69 -15.94
CA ARG A 133 3.27 -14.76 -14.97
C ARG A 133 4.33 -13.79 -14.47
N GLY A 134 3.92 -12.54 -14.31
CA GLY A 134 4.71 -11.46 -13.75
C GLY A 134 3.81 -10.40 -13.13
N HIS A 135 4.40 -9.27 -12.77
CA HIS A 135 3.66 -8.13 -12.25
C HIS A 135 3.94 -6.90 -13.11
N GLY A 136 2.89 -6.14 -13.42
CA GLY A 136 2.97 -4.82 -14.02
C GLY A 136 2.66 -3.76 -12.98
N LEU A 137 3.48 -2.72 -12.91
CA LEU A 137 3.26 -1.53 -12.09
C LEU A 137 2.96 -0.33 -12.99
N TYR A 138 1.94 0.44 -12.63
CA TYR A 138 1.64 1.72 -13.28
C TYR A 138 1.02 2.72 -12.31
N VAL A 139 1.08 4.00 -12.66
CA VAL A 139 0.44 5.09 -11.93
C VAL A 139 -0.92 5.34 -12.56
N LEU A 140 -2.00 5.04 -11.85
CA LEU A 140 -3.36 5.28 -12.32
C LEU A 140 -3.73 6.76 -12.26
N LYS A 141 -3.21 7.46 -11.24
CA LYS A 141 -3.51 8.85 -10.96
C LYS A 141 -2.38 9.48 -10.16
N ALA A 142 -2.05 10.73 -10.45
CA ALA A 142 -1.20 11.57 -9.61
C ALA A 142 -1.69 13.03 -9.68
N ARG A 143 -2.35 13.51 -8.61
CA ARG A 143 -2.90 14.88 -8.58
C ARG A 143 -1.78 15.91 -8.50
N GLY A 144 -1.84 16.92 -9.37
CA GLY A 144 -0.91 18.05 -9.34
C GLY A 144 0.49 17.75 -9.90
N MET A 145 0.70 16.59 -10.52
CA MET A 145 1.97 16.23 -11.13
C MET A 145 1.80 15.41 -12.41
N ALA A 146 2.72 15.60 -13.36
CA ALA A 146 2.84 14.70 -14.51
C ALA A 146 3.29 13.31 -14.02
N HIS A 147 2.79 12.25 -14.65
CA HIS A 147 3.18 10.87 -14.38
C HIS A 147 3.25 10.08 -15.69
N SER A 148 3.97 8.96 -15.67
CA SER A 148 4.01 8.06 -16.82
C SER A 148 2.69 7.30 -16.96
N HIS A 149 2.27 7.10 -18.20
CA HIS A 149 1.14 6.21 -18.55
C HIS A 149 1.60 4.79 -18.90
N ASP A 150 2.90 4.53 -18.83
CA ASP A 150 3.48 3.22 -19.11
C ASP A 150 3.15 2.21 -18.01
N VAL A 151 2.93 0.97 -18.42
CA VAL A 151 2.96 -0.19 -17.52
C VAL A 151 4.35 -0.79 -17.57
N ARG A 152 5.05 -0.81 -16.43
CA ARG A 152 6.42 -1.33 -16.30
C ARG A 152 6.41 -2.68 -15.61
N ALA A 153 7.21 -3.63 -16.08
CA ALA A 153 7.38 -4.90 -15.39
C ALA A 153 8.02 -4.65 -14.00
N LEU A 154 7.49 -5.27 -12.95
CA LEU A 154 8.06 -5.22 -11.61
C LEU A 154 8.59 -6.60 -11.23
N THR A 155 9.86 -6.64 -10.83
CA THR A 155 10.52 -7.86 -10.36
C THR A 155 11.00 -7.65 -8.93
N ILE A 156 10.79 -8.65 -8.08
CA ILE A 156 11.33 -8.69 -6.72
C ILE A 156 12.54 -9.62 -6.75
N THR A 157 13.69 -9.10 -6.37
CA THR A 157 14.98 -9.81 -6.38
C THR A 157 15.54 -9.92 -4.96
N ASP A 158 16.70 -10.56 -4.82
CA ASP A 158 17.47 -10.63 -3.56
C ASP A 158 18.15 -9.30 -3.19
N HIS A 159 18.03 -8.26 -4.02
CA HIS A 159 18.59 -6.92 -3.82
C HIS A 159 17.52 -5.82 -3.94
N GLY A 160 16.24 -6.17 -3.92
CA GLY A 160 15.13 -5.23 -3.80
C GLY A 160 14.10 -5.35 -4.91
N VAL A 161 13.43 -4.23 -5.19
CA VAL A 161 12.41 -4.12 -6.23
C VAL A 161 13.01 -3.44 -7.46
N GLU A 162 12.87 -4.05 -8.62
CA GLU A 162 13.35 -3.52 -9.89
C GLU A 162 12.19 -3.25 -10.85
N LEU A 163 12.27 -2.13 -11.58
CA LEU A 163 11.38 -1.81 -12.69
C LEU A 163 12.06 -2.14 -14.02
N GLY A 164 11.47 -3.08 -14.75
CA GLY A 164 11.90 -3.51 -16.07
C GLY A 164 11.29 -2.69 -17.21
N GLY A 165 11.28 -3.32 -18.39
CA GLY A 165 10.72 -2.75 -19.61
C GLY A 165 9.20 -2.58 -19.57
N LEU A 166 8.66 -2.07 -20.68
CA LEU A 166 7.23 -1.97 -20.88
C LEU A 166 6.60 -3.37 -20.90
N VAL A 167 5.50 -3.54 -20.18
CA VAL A 167 4.65 -4.70 -20.35
C VAL A 167 3.80 -4.45 -21.60
N PRO A 168 3.84 -5.33 -22.62
CA PRO A 168 3.00 -5.19 -23.80
C PRO A 168 1.52 -5.09 -23.42
N HIS A 169 0.77 -4.25 -24.12
CA HIS A 169 -0.68 -4.31 -24.05
C HIS A 169 -1.13 -5.63 -24.70
N ALA A 170 -1.83 -6.47 -23.96
CA ALA A 170 -2.68 -7.48 -24.58
C ALA A 170 -3.87 -6.73 -25.17
N ASP A 171 -3.94 -6.59 -26.49
CA ASP A 171 -5.13 -6.07 -27.14
C ASP A 171 -6.31 -7.01 -26.83
N PRO A 172 -7.46 -6.52 -26.35
CA PRO A 172 -8.62 -7.37 -26.10
C PRO A 172 -9.33 -7.87 -27.38
N GLU A 173 -8.76 -7.65 -28.57
CA GLU A 173 -9.40 -7.90 -29.87
C GLU A 173 -8.67 -8.91 -30.79
N GLU A 174 -8.14 -9.99 -30.22
CA GLU A 174 -7.96 -11.23 -30.97
C GLU A 174 -8.55 -12.40 -30.18
N ASP A 175 -9.88 -12.49 -30.14
CA ASP A 175 -10.53 -13.81 -30.06
C ASP A 175 -10.49 -14.41 -31.47
N PRO A 176 -9.70 -15.47 -31.74
CA PRO A 176 -9.68 -16.11 -33.04
C PRO A 176 -10.84 -17.08 -33.24
N ARG A 177 -11.84 -17.12 -32.35
CA ARG A 177 -13.02 -17.98 -32.50
C ARG A 177 -14.20 -17.20 -33.08
N GLY A 178 -14.14 -17.05 -34.41
CA GLY A 178 -15.33 -17.26 -35.22
C GLY A 178 -15.84 -18.70 -35.10
#